data_AF-A0A6I1W0Q6-F1
#
_entry.id   AF-A0A6I1W0Q6-F1
#
_cell.length_a   1.000
_cell.length_b   1.000
_cell.length_c   1.000
_cell.angle_alpha   90.00
_cell.angle_beta   90.00
_cell.angle_gamma   90.00
#
_symmetry.space_group_name_H-M   'P 1'
#
loop_
_entity.id
_entity.type
_entity.pdbx_description
1 polymer ?
#
loop_
_entity_poly.entity_id
_entity_poly.type
_entity_poly.pdbx_seq_one_letter_code
_entity_poly.pdbx_strand_id
1 'polypeptide(L)'
;MPSSLHQHTPLLTVTDPRGLVVRSIAHHRQEVEEPIAERVQRQVFNAKGHLCQQWDPRLCELSDLANQSMRYSLSGQVLLTTSVDAGWRLACHD
;
A
#
# COMPACT_ATOMS: atom_id res chain seq x y z
N MET A 1 24.29 4.78 27.00
CA MET A 1 23.93 3.55 26.26
C MET A 1 24.06 3.87 24.79
N PRO A 2 24.84 3.13 23.99
CA PRO A 2 24.89 3.36 22.55
C PRO A 2 23.50 3.09 21.95
N SER A 3 23.09 3.92 21.01
CA SER A 3 21.85 3.76 20.25
C SER A 3 21.90 2.45 19.45
N SER A 4 20.81 1.69 19.46
CA SER A 4 20.71 0.40 18.73
C SER A 4 20.10 0.63 17.36
N LEU A 5 20.59 -0.03 16.30
CA LEU A 5 20.11 0.13 14.92
C LEU A 5 18.58 0.05 14.79
N HIS A 6 17.92 -0.84 15.52
CA HIS A 6 16.47 -1.03 15.45
C HIS A 6 15.65 -0.22 16.47
N GLN A 7 16.32 0.63 17.24
CA GLN A 7 15.64 1.53 18.15
C GLN A 7 14.71 2.47 17.35
N HIS A 8 13.45 2.54 17.77
CA HIS A 8 12.40 3.35 17.11
C HIS A 8 12.08 2.97 15.66
N THR A 9 12.32 1.71 15.24
CA THR A 9 11.92 1.22 13.90
C THR A 9 10.76 0.21 13.93
N PRO A 10 9.57 0.53 14.50
CA PRO A 10 8.44 -0.38 14.47
C PRO A 10 7.80 -0.47 13.07
N LEU A 11 7.07 -1.55 12.84
CA LEU A 11 6.08 -1.62 11.76
C LEU A 11 4.73 -1.11 12.31
N LEU A 12 4.17 -0.07 11.70
CA LEU A 12 2.86 0.44 12.07
C LEU A 12 1.81 0.04 11.04
N THR A 13 0.61 -0.29 11.52
CA THR A 13 -0.55 -0.60 10.67
C THR A 13 -1.67 0.38 10.99
N VAL A 14 -2.20 1.03 9.96
CA VAL A 14 -3.32 1.98 10.08
C VAL A 14 -4.57 1.35 9.49
N THR A 15 -5.62 1.26 10.30
CA THR A 15 -6.89 0.66 9.93
C THR A 15 -7.99 1.72 9.84
N ASP A 16 -8.92 1.56 8.90
CA ASP A 16 -10.16 2.35 8.87
C ASP A 16 -11.20 1.79 9.88
N PRO A 17 -12.34 2.48 10.12
CA PRO A 17 -13.38 1.99 11.04
C PRO A 17 -14.01 0.65 10.67
N ARG A 18 -13.76 0.13 9.45
CA ARG A 18 -14.23 -1.19 9.00
C ARG A 18 -13.19 -2.29 9.27
N GLY A 19 -12.03 -1.94 9.85
CA GLY A 19 -10.93 -2.85 10.13
C GLY A 19 -10.01 -3.09 8.93
N LEU A 20 -10.15 -2.35 7.83
CA LEU A 20 -9.33 -2.52 6.63
C LEU A 20 -8.03 -1.75 6.78
N VAL A 21 -6.90 -2.40 6.45
CA VAL A 21 -5.57 -1.79 6.52
C VAL A 21 -5.39 -0.78 5.40
N VAL A 22 -5.54 0.51 5.68
CA VAL A 22 -5.40 1.58 4.68
C VAL A 22 -3.97 2.05 4.50
N ARG A 23 -3.10 1.85 5.51
CA ARG A 23 -1.66 2.11 5.40
C ARG A 23 -0.83 1.12 6.22
N SER A 24 0.36 0.83 5.72
CA SER A 24 1.43 0.19 6.47
C SER A 24 2.65 1.11 6.44
N ILE A 25 3.25 1.41 7.59
CA ILE A 25 4.38 2.33 7.71
C ILE A 25 5.55 1.54 8.27
N ALA A 26 6.52 1.23 7.40
CA ALA A 26 7.78 0.65 7.80
C ALA A 26 8.80 1.77 8.08
N HIS A 27 9.51 1.66 9.20
CA HIS A 27 10.59 2.58 9.54
C HIS A 27 11.93 1.94 9.18
N HIS A 28 12.78 2.68 8.49
CA HIS A 28 14.04 2.16 7.95
C HIS A 28 15.19 3.15 8.13
N ARG A 29 16.34 2.63 8.57
CA ARG A 29 17.67 3.28 8.48
C ARG A 29 18.72 2.19 8.27
N GLN A 30 19.81 2.50 7.56
CA GLN A 30 20.90 1.55 7.32
C GLN A 30 21.96 1.62 8.43
N GLU A 31 22.19 2.82 8.98
CA GLU A 31 23.16 3.04 10.04
C GLU A 31 22.51 3.64 11.29
N VAL A 32 23.19 3.52 12.44
CA VAL A 32 22.68 3.98 13.74
C VAL A 32 22.49 5.50 13.79
N GLU A 33 23.34 6.25 13.08
CA GLU A 33 23.35 7.71 13.05
C GLU A 33 22.43 8.30 11.97
N GLU A 34 21.90 7.47 11.07
CA GLU A 34 21.00 7.92 10.02
C GLU A 34 19.62 8.28 10.57
N PRO A 35 18.96 9.31 10.00
CA PRO A 35 17.57 9.57 10.28
C PRO A 35 16.70 8.39 9.83
N ILE A 36 15.66 8.09 10.62
CA ILE A 36 14.70 7.03 10.29
C ILE A 36 13.82 7.53 9.14
N ALA A 37 13.85 6.83 8.02
CA ALA A 37 12.97 7.05 6.88
C ALA A 37 11.66 6.26 7.05
N GLU A 38 10.53 6.94 6.87
CA GLU A 38 9.22 6.29 6.81
C GLU A 38 8.98 5.76 5.39
N ARG A 39 8.45 4.54 5.30
CA ARG A 39 8.10 3.89 4.04
C ARG A 39 6.63 3.54 4.07
N VAL A 40 5.80 4.45 3.56
CA VAL A 40 4.34 4.36 3.61
C VAL A 40 3.80 3.58 2.43
N GLN A 41 3.27 2.38 2.67
CA GLN A 41 2.38 1.72 1.73
C GLN A 41 0.96 2.23 1.96
N ARG A 42 0.23 2.54 0.87
CA ARG A 42 -1.15 3.02 0.93
C ARG A 42 -2.08 2.08 0.17
N GLN A 43 -3.27 1.88 0.72
CA GLN A 43 -4.33 1.06 0.13
C GLN A 43 -5.67 1.81 0.20
N VAL A 44 -6.49 1.67 -0.84
CA VAL A 44 -7.83 2.27 -0.91
C VAL A 44 -8.84 1.16 -1.23
N PHE A 45 -9.90 1.09 -0.43
CA PHE A 45 -10.95 0.07 -0.56
C PHE A 45 -12.28 0.71 -0.94
N ASN A 46 -13.06 0.03 -1.78
CA ASN A 46 -14.44 0.45 -2.07
C ASN A 46 -15.38 0.22 -0.87
N ALA A 47 -16.65 0.59 -1.02
CA ALA A 47 -17.67 0.44 0.02
C ALA A 47 -17.87 -1.03 0.48
N LYS A 48 -17.67 -2.01 -0.41
CA LYS A 48 -17.75 -3.44 -0.10
C LYS A 48 -16.48 -4.01 0.54
N GLY A 49 -15.43 -3.20 0.68
CA GLY A 49 -14.15 -3.61 1.27
C GLY A 49 -13.18 -4.28 0.29
N HIS A 50 -13.40 -4.19 -1.03
CA HIS A 50 -12.43 -4.69 -2.01
C HIS A 50 -11.33 -3.66 -2.26
N LEU A 51 -10.08 -4.10 -2.35
CA LEU A 51 -8.91 -3.26 -2.64
C LEU A 51 -9.00 -2.70 -4.06
N CYS A 52 -9.23 -1.39 -4.19
CA CYS A 52 -9.34 -0.71 -5.47
C CYS A 52 -8.03 -0.13 -5.96
N GLN A 53 -7.15 0.32 -5.07
CA GLN A 53 -5.87 0.91 -5.44
C GLN A 53 -4.83 0.66 -4.36
N GLN A 54 -3.58 0.49 -4.77
CA GLN A 54 -2.45 0.39 -3.85
C GLN A 54 -1.21 1.13 -4.37
N TRP A 55 -0.42 1.67 -3.44
CA TRP A 55 0.82 2.37 -3.68
C TRP A 55 1.94 1.77 -2.81
N ASP A 56 3.10 1.58 -3.43
CA ASP A 56 4.37 1.40 -2.75
C ASP A 56 4.87 2.76 -2.19
N PRO A 57 5.85 2.76 -1.27
CA PRO A 57 6.35 4.00 -0.65
C PRO A 57 6.87 5.03 -1.65
N ARG A 58 7.59 4.58 -2.68
CA ARG A 58 8.23 5.46 -3.65
C ARG A 58 7.19 6.16 -4.53
N LEU A 59 6.19 5.43 -5.02
CA LEU A 59 5.10 6.03 -5.79
C LEU A 59 4.16 6.86 -4.90
N CYS A 60 3.93 6.46 -3.65
CA CYS A 60 3.12 7.25 -2.72
C CYS A 60 3.68 8.66 -2.47
N GLU A 61 5.01 8.85 -2.55
CA GLU A 61 5.66 10.15 -2.41
C GLU A 61 5.74 10.94 -3.72
N LEU A 62 5.92 10.26 -4.85
CA LEU A 62 6.25 10.90 -6.13
C LEU A 62 5.03 11.14 -7.04
N SER A 63 3.92 10.42 -6.84
CA SER A 63 2.82 10.43 -7.80
C SER A 63 1.49 10.00 -7.21
N ASP A 64 0.40 10.53 -7.78
CA ASP A 64 -0.94 9.98 -7.55
C ASP A 64 -1.19 8.67 -8.31
N LEU A 65 -0.26 8.22 -9.16
CA LEU A 65 -0.35 6.97 -9.90
C LEU A 65 -0.17 5.76 -8.99
N ALA A 66 -1.24 4.97 -8.84
CA ALA A 66 -1.21 3.71 -8.09
C ALA A 66 -0.33 2.67 -8.80
N ASN A 67 0.44 1.89 -8.02
CA ASN A 67 1.13 0.70 -8.51
C ASN A 67 0.17 -0.24 -9.21
N GLN A 68 -0.99 -0.45 -8.58
CA GLN A 68 -2.06 -1.29 -9.08
C GLN A 68 -3.42 -0.68 -8.78
N SER A 69 -4.36 -0.80 -9.72
CA SER A 69 -5.77 -0.50 -9.51
C SER A 69 -6.66 -1.62 -10.00
N MET A 70 -7.79 -1.83 -9.33
CA MET A 70 -8.76 -2.89 -9.64
C MET A 70 -10.18 -2.32 -9.72
N ARG A 71 -10.92 -2.75 -10.74
CA ARG A 71 -12.38 -2.54 -10.84
C ARG A 71 -13.09 -3.88 -10.65
N TYR A 72 -14.16 -3.85 -9.88
CA TYR A 72 -14.91 -5.05 -9.50
C TYR A 72 -16.32 -5.01 -10.07
N SER A 73 -16.87 -6.18 -10.38
CA SER A 73 -18.30 -6.40 -10.54
C SER A 73 -19.03 -6.18 -9.20
N LEU A 74 -20.36 -6.13 -9.23
CA LEU A 74 -21.15 -6.09 -8.01
C LEU A 74 -21.02 -7.37 -7.17
N SER A 75 -20.71 -8.52 -7.80
CA SER A 75 -20.42 -9.78 -7.10
C SER A 75 -19.01 -9.84 -6.50
N GLY A 76 -18.15 -8.86 -6.78
CA GLY A 76 -16.78 -8.81 -6.26
C GLY A 76 -15.73 -9.49 -7.13
N GLN A 77 -16.09 -9.88 -8.37
CA GLN A 77 -15.10 -10.36 -9.33
C GLN A 77 -14.31 -9.19 -9.92
N VAL A 78 -12.99 -9.33 -10.04
CA VAL A 78 -12.15 -8.34 -10.71
C VAL A 78 -12.46 -8.36 -12.21
N LEU A 79 -12.85 -7.22 -12.75
CA LEU A 79 -13.12 -7.00 -14.17
C LEU A 79 -11.93 -6.36 -14.88
N LEU A 80 -11.27 -5.40 -14.23
CA LEU A 80 -10.09 -4.70 -14.77
C LEU A 80 -9.03 -4.61 -13.69
N THR A 81 -7.79 -4.96 -14.04
CA THR A 81 -6.58 -4.63 -13.27
C THR A 81 -5.70 -3.73 -14.13
N THR A 82 -5.15 -2.67 -13.55
CA THR A 82 -4.09 -1.87 -14.19
C THR A 82 -2.88 -1.88 -13.28
N SER A 83 -1.70 -2.20 -13.80
CA SER A 83 -0.44 -2.23 -13.06
C SER A 83 0.63 -1.46 -13.82
N VAL A 84 1.46 -0.72 -13.09
CA VAL A 84 2.64 -0.05 -13.66
C VAL A 84 3.71 -1.04 -14.11
N ASP A 85 3.73 -2.24 -13.53
CA ASP A 85 4.74 -3.28 -13.79
C ASP A 85 4.26 -4.32 -14.81
N ALA A 86 2.95 -4.58 -14.86
CA ALA A 86 2.36 -5.64 -15.67
C ALA A 86 1.35 -5.14 -16.73
N GLY A 87 1.15 -3.83 -16.85
CA GLY A 87 0.15 -3.25 -17.75
C GLY A 87 -1.29 -3.52 -17.29
N TRP A 88 -2.24 -3.46 -18.23
CA TRP A 88 -3.65 -3.68 -17.93
C TRP A 88 -4.13 -5.08 -18.34
N ARG A 89 -5.06 -5.63 -17.57
CA ARG A 89 -5.72 -6.90 -17.85
C ARG A 89 -7.22 -6.75 -17.62
N LEU A 90 -8.00 -7.13 -18.63
CA LEU A 90 -9.45 -7.20 -18.57
C LEU A 90 -9.90 -8.66 -18.49
N ALA A 91 -10.90 -8.94 -17.66
CA ALA A 91 -11.52 -10.25 -17.54
C ALA A 91 -13.04 -10.09 -17.51
N CYS A 92 -13.73 -10.98 -18.23
CA CYS A 92 -15.17 -11.18 -18.10
C CYS A 92 -15.38 -12.59 -17.55
N HIS A 93 -16.36 -12.74 -16.67
CA HIS A 93 -16.72 -14.01 -16.05
C HIS A 93 -18.16 -14.32 -16.45
N ASP A 94 -18.43 -15.59 -16.74
CA ASP A 94 -19.75 -16.09 -17.16
C ASP A 94 -20.67 -16.36 -15.95
#